data_AF-A0A945ZIN3-F1
#
_entry.id   AF-A0A945ZIN3-F1
#
_cell.length_a   1.000
_cell.length_b   1.000
_cell.length_c   1.000
_cell.angle_alpha   90.00
_cell.angle_beta   90.00
_cell.angle_gamma   90.00
#
_symmetry.space_group_name_H-M   'P 1'
#
loop_
_entity.id
_entity.type
_entity.pdbx_description
1 polymer ?
#
loop_
_entity_poly.entity_id
_entity_poly.type
_entity_poly.pdbx_seq_one_letter_code
_entity_poly.pdbx_strand_id
1 'polypeptide(L)' 'LINHGAEPFTIERGMRIAQMVIAPVTRANWHEVADLPDSTRGSGGFGSTGTE' A
#
# COMPACT_ATOMS: atom_id res chain seq x y z
N LEU A 1 -12.63 9.42 0.71
CA LEU A 1 -12.00 10.35 1.69
C LEU A 1 -12.46 9.94 3.06
N ILE A 2 -11.56 9.95 4.04
CA ILE A 2 -11.90 9.71 5.44
C ILE A 2 -11.46 10.96 6.19
N ASN A 3 -12.38 11.56 6.95
CA ASN A 3 -12.03 12.61 7.90
C ASN A 3 -11.66 11.92 9.22
N HIS A 4 -10.38 11.93 9.57
CA HIS A 4 -9.88 11.40 10.84
C HIS A 4 -9.95 12.42 11.99
N GLY A 5 -10.38 13.65 11.71
CA GLY A 5 -10.55 14.71 12.71
C GLY A 5 -11.85 14.58 13.50
N ALA A 6 -11.91 15.24 14.65
CA ALA A 6 -13.10 15.27 15.52
C ALA A 6 -14.21 16.19 14.99
N GLU A 7 -13.86 17.17 14.16
CA GLU A 7 -14.79 18.19 13.65
C GLU A 7 -15.23 17.90 12.21
N PRO A 8 -16.45 18.33 11.81
CA PRO A 8 -16.91 18.22 10.43
C PRO A 8 -16.00 18.97 9.43
N PHE A 9 -15.78 18.37 8.26
CA PHE A 9 -15.06 18.99 7.15
C PHE A 9 -15.96 19.09 5.92
N THR A 10 -16.17 20.31 5.43
CA THR A 10 -16.99 20.58 4.24
C THR A 10 -16.12 20.64 3.00
N ILE A 11 -16.45 19.81 2.01
CA ILE A 11 -15.83 19.86 0.68
C ILE A 11 -16.71 20.72 -0.22
N GLU A 12 -16.11 21.73 -0.84
CA GLU A 12 -16.80 22.62 -1.76
C GLU A 12 -16.57 22.25 -3.23
N ARG A 13 -17.49 22.68 -4.09
CA ARG A 13 -17.36 22.48 -5.53
C ARG A 13 -16.07 23.16 -6.04
N GLY A 14 -15.23 22.39 -6.73
CA GLY A 14 -13.95 22.86 -7.27
C GLY A 14 -12.75 22.66 -6.33
N MET A 15 -12.99 22.20 -5.10
CA MET A 15 -11.92 21.86 -4.16
C MET A 15 -11.13 20.64 -4.66
N ARG A 16 -9.80 20.76 -4.70
CA ARG A 16 -8.90 19.64 -5.03
C ARG A 16 -8.74 18.75 -3.80
N ILE A 17 -9.32 17.56 -3.86
CA ILE A 17 -9.42 16.65 -2.70
C ILE A 17 -8.66 15.32 -2.88
N ALA A 18 -8.07 15.09 -4.05
CA ALA A 18 -7.26 13.92 -4.36
C ALA A 18 -6.38 14.21 -5.58
N GLN A 19 -5.51 13.27 -5.91
CA GLN A 19 -4.66 13.30 -7.09
C GLN A 19 -4.64 11.91 -7.75
N MET A 20 -4.43 11.89 -9.06
CA MET A 20 -4.35 10.66 -9.85
C MET A 20 -2.90 10.39 -10.22
N VAL A 21 -2.46 9.14 -10.06
CA VAL A 21 -1.19 8.64 -10.59
C VAL A 21 -1.52 7.52 -11.57
N ILE A 22 -0.95 7.58 -12.77
CA ILE A 22 -1.07 6.52 -13.77
C ILE A 22 0.15 5.62 -13.63
N ALA A 23 -0.06 4.36 -13.25
CA ALA A 23 1.01 3.39 -13.04
C ALA A 23 0.68 2.06 -13.76
N PRO A 24 1.68 1.41 -14.39
CA PRO A 24 1.49 0.09 -14.98
C PRO A 24 1.25 -0.96 -13.89
N VAL A 25 0.45 -1.97 -14.22
CA VAL A 25 0.21 -3.13 -13.37
C VAL A 25 0.39 -4.42 -14.17
N THR A 26 0.93 -5.44 -13.53
CA THR A 26 1.10 -6.77 -14.13
C THR A 26 -0.02 -7.70 -13.67
N ARG A 27 -0.58 -8.50 -14.58
CA ARG A 27 -1.49 -9.59 -14.23
C ARG A 27 -0.68 -10.85 -13.97
N ALA A 28 -0.72 -11.34 -12.75
CA ALA A 28 -0.07 -12.59 -12.38
C ALA A 28 -0.94 -13.79 -12.78
N ASN A 29 -0.28 -14.88 -13.19
CA ASN A 29 -0.87 -16.22 -13.24
C ASN A 29 -0.38 -16.98 -12.01
N TRP A 30 -1.29 -17.59 -11.27
CA TRP A 30 -0.94 -18.39 -10.10
C TRP A 30 -0.30 -19.71 -10.54
N HIS A 31 0.77 -20.11 -9.85
CA HIS A 31 1.43 -21.39 -10.01
C HIS A 31 1.67 -21.96 -8.62
N GLU A 32 0.87 -22.97 -8.26
CA GLU A 32 0.92 -23.61 -6.95
C GLU A 32 2.18 -24.49 -6.83
N VAL A 33 2.87 -24.37 -5.70
CA VAL A 33 4.07 -25.15 -5.35
C VAL A 33 4.02 -25.49 -3.87
N ALA A 34 4.69 -26.57 -3.46
CA ALA A 34 4.76 -26.95 -2.05
C ALA A 34 5.53 -25.92 -1.22
N ASP A 35 6.68 -25.46 -1.73
CA ASP A 35 7.58 -24.53 -1.03
C ASP A 35 8.18 -23.51 -2.01
N LEU A 36 8.44 -22.30 -1.50
CA LEU A 36 9.20 -21.25 -2.20
C LEU A 36 10.70 -21.37 -1.89
N PRO A 37 11.59 -20.94 -2.80
CA PRO A 37 13.02 -20.90 -2.51
C PRO A 37 13.35 -19.90 -1.40
N ASP A 38 14.41 -20.19 -0.65
CA ASP A 38 14.93 -19.29 0.38
C ASP A 38 15.41 -17.95 -0.21
N SER A 39 15.37 -16.91 0.63
CA SER A 39 15.95 -15.61 0.31
C SER A 39 16.68 -15.05 1.52
N THR A 40 17.64 -14.14 1.31
CA THR A 40 18.35 -13.44 2.40
C THR A 40 17.41 -12.74 3.37
N ARG A 41 16.23 -12.29 2.90
CA ARG A 41 15.21 -11.64 3.74
C ARG A 41 14.38 -12.65 4.54
N GLY A 42 14.13 -13.83 3.96
CA GLY A 42 13.27 -14.86 4.55
C GLY A 42 11.91 -14.29 4.99
N SER A 43 11.52 -14.60 6.22
CA SER A 43 10.28 -14.13 6.86
C SER A 43 10.36 -12.71 7.43
N GLY A 44 11.48 -11.99 7.23
CA GLY A 44 11.66 -10.64 7.75
C GLY A 44 10.59 -9.67 7.24
N GLY A 45 10.01 -8.88 8.14
CA GLY A 45 8.98 -7.88 7.87
C GLY A 45 8.81 -6.94 9.06
N PHE A 46 7.84 -6.02 9.03
CA PHE A 46 7.45 -5.21 10.20
C PHE A 46 8.61 -4.51 10.94
N GLY A 47 9.48 -3.82 10.20
CA GLY A 47 10.63 -3.13 10.81
C GLY A 47 11.80 -4.06 11.16
N SER A 48 11.94 -5.19 10.45
CA SER A 48 13.03 -6.17 10.63
C SER A 48 14.45 -5.60 10.55
N THR A 49 14.63 -4.36 10.10
CA THR A 49 15.93 -3.67 10.00
C THR A 49 16.18 -2.71 11.17
N GLY A 50 15.29 -2.63 12.15
CA GLY A 50 15.41 -1.71 13.28
C GLY A 50 15.09 -0.25 12.90
N THR A 51 15.31 0.65 13.86
CA THR A 51 14.97 2.08 13.78
C THR A 51 16.09 2.98 14.30
N GLU A 52 17.31 2.46 14.44
CA GLU A 52 18.46 3.26 14.88
C GLU A 52 18.89 4.28 13.81
#